data_AF-A0A7Z9UTD1-F1
#
_entry.id   AF-A0A7Z9UTD1-F1
#
_cell.length_a   1.000
_cell.length_b   1.000
_cell.length_c   1.000
_cell.angle_alpha   90.00
_cell.angle_beta   90.00
_cell.angle_gamma   90.00
#
_symmetry.space_group_name_H-M   'P 1'
#
loop_
_entity.id
_entity.type
_entity.pdbx_description
1 polymer ?
#
loop_
_entity_poly.entity_id
_entity_poly.type
_entity_poly.pdbx_seq_one_letter_code
_entity_poly.pdbx_strand_id
1 'polypeptide(L)' 'MDNLIKTTQVRLASYNVLFGNWAEPERIGEMFKPYQLDVIGFSEVPGGDWTERVGRILGMEYTYVGE' A
#
# COMPACT_ATOMS: atom_id res chain seq x y z
N MET A 1 35.44 -16.08 -9.19
CA MET A 1 34.22 -16.41 -8.45
C MET A 1 33.44 -15.12 -8.39
N ASP A 2 32.56 -14.90 -9.37
CA ASP A 2 31.78 -13.68 -9.44
C ASP A 2 30.71 -13.76 -8.36
N ASN A 3 30.85 -12.94 -7.32
CA ASN A 3 29.74 -12.65 -6.42
C ASN A 3 28.67 -11.96 -7.26
N LEU A 4 27.69 -12.73 -7.74
CA LEU A 4 26.50 -12.21 -8.40
C LEU A 4 25.80 -11.28 -7.40
N ILE A 5 25.99 -9.97 -7.56
CA ILE A 5 25.14 -8.99 -6.90
C ILE A 5 23.74 -9.17 -7.51
N LYS A 6 22.87 -9.86 -6.77
CA LYS A 6 21.48 -10.04 -7.15
C LYS A 6 20.73 -8.76 -6.80
N THR A 7 20.52 -7.91 -7.80
CA THR A 7 19.71 -6.71 -7.67
C THR A 7 18.22 -7.07 -7.77
N THR A 8 17.43 -6.65 -6.80
CA THR A 8 15.96 -6.73 -6.82
C THR A 8 15.39 -5.33 -6.92
N GLN A 9 14.50 -5.10 -7.88
CA GLN A 9 13.73 -3.85 -7.98
C GLN A 9 12.52 -3.91 -7.05
N VAL A 10 12.22 -2.80 -6.38
CA VAL A 10 11.06 -2.66 -5.48
C VAL A 10 10.31 -1.38 -5.84
N ARG A 11 8.99 -1.47 -5.99
CA ARG A 11 8.06 -0.36 -6.23
C ARG A 11 7.41 0.01 -4.91
N LEU A 12 7.74 1.19 -4.40
CA LEU A 12 7.30 1.70 -3.10
C LEU A 12 6.51 2.99 -3.28
N ALA A 13 5.41 3.12 -2.54
CA ALA A 13 4.74 4.41 -2.34
C ALA A 13 4.40 4.66 -0.87
N SER A 14 4.17 5.93 -0.55
CA SER A 14 3.60 6.38 0.73
C SER A 14 2.56 7.44 0.47
N TYR A 15 1.43 7.38 1.16
CA TYR A 15 0.31 8.31 0.93
C TYR A 15 -0.41 8.67 2.22
N ASN A 16 -0.63 9.96 2.46
CA ASN A 16 -1.43 10.44 3.58
C ASN A 16 -2.91 10.43 3.21
N VAL A 17 -3.74 9.78 4.02
CA VAL A 17 -5.17 9.56 3.72
C VAL A 17 -6.10 10.49 4.48
N LEU A 18 -5.54 11.40 5.30
CA LEU A 18 -6.25 12.42 6.07
C LEU A 18 -7.50 11.88 6.77
N PHE A 19 -7.32 10.83 7.58
CA PHE A 19 -8.38 10.12 8.32
C PHE A 19 -9.53 9.59 7.45
N GLY A 20 -9.29 9.36 6.14
CA GLY A 20 -10.29 8.88 5.20
C GLY A 20 -11.28 9.95 4.73
N ASN A 21 -11.02 11.23 4.98
CA ASN A 21 -11.98 12.31 4.73
C ASN A 21 -12.28 12.56 3.23
N TRP A 22 -11.36 12.19 2.34
CA TRP A 22 -11.45 12.53 0.91
C TRP A 22 -11.93 11.39 0.02
N ALA A 23 -11.77 10.15 0.45
CA ALA A 23 -12.11 8.99 -0.36
C ALA A 23 -12.24 7.72 0.50
N GLU A 24 -13.14 6.85 0.08
CA GLU A 24 -13.26 5.48 0.59
C GLU A 24 -11.99 4.66 0.27
N PRO A 25 -11.63 3.68 1.11
CA PRO A 25 -10.51 2.76 0.87
C PRO A 25 -10.47 2.19 -0.55
N GLU A 26 -11.62 1.79 -1.08
CA GLU A 26 -11.68 1.16 -2.40
C GLU A 26 -11.30 2.12 -3.51
N ARG A 27 -11.68 3.40 -3.39
CA ARG A 27 -11.31 4.42 -4.39
C ARG A 27 -9.82 4.72 -4.34
N ILE A 28 -9.21 4.73 -3.14
CA ILE A 28 -7.76 4.82 -2.98
C ILE A 28 -7.08 3.60 -3.62
N GLY A 29 -7.59 2.39 -3.37
CA GLY A 29 -7.07 1.17 -3.99
C GLY A 29 -7.11 1.22 -5.52
N GLU A 30 -8.25 1.61 -6.11
CA GLU A 30 -8.38 1.75 -7.58
C GLU A 30 -7.40 2.80 -8.14
N MET A 31 -7.18 3.91 -7.42
CA MET A 31 -6.21 4.93 -7.82
C MET A 31 -4.78 4.37 -7.89
N PHE A 32 -4.43 3.44 -6.99
CA PHE A 32 -3.07 2.89 -6.90
C PHE A 32 -2.84 1.60 -7.72
N LYS A 33 -3.90 0.90 -8.17
CA LYS A 33 -3.78 -0.31 -9.00
C LYS A 33 -2.80 -0.20 -10.19
N PRO A 34 -2.79 0.89 -10.99
CA PRO A 34 -1.94 0.97 -12.17
C PRO A 34 -0.44 0.92 -11.89
N TYR A 35 -0.01 1.30 -10.67
CA TYR A 35 1.40 1.33 -10.30
C TYR A 35 1.97 -0.04 -9.94
N GLN A 36 1.10 -1.02 -9.69
CA GLN A 36 1.50 -2.39 -9.32
C GLN A 36 2.51 -2.39 -8.16
N LEU A 37 2.26 -1.63 -7.09
CA LEU A 37 3.24 -1.46 -6.02
C LEU A 37 3.54 -2.78 -5.30
N ASP A 38 4.79 -2.97 -4.89
CA ASP A 38 5.19 -4.08 -4.02
C ASP A 38 4.94 -3.74 -2.55
N VAL A 39 5.04 -2.45 -2.20
CA VAL A 39 4.75 -1.92 -0.85
C VAL A 39 4.07 -0.55 -0.97
N ILE A 40 3.02 -0.34 -0.17
CA ILE A 40 2.43 0.98 0.05
C ILE A 40 2.23 1.22 1.55
N GLY A 41 2.65 2.40 2.03
CA GLY A 41 2.38 2.87 3.38
C GLY A 41 1.30 3.95 3.40
N PHE A 42 0.41 3.90 4.38
CA PHE A 42 -0.58 4.95 4.61
C PHE A 42 -0.34 5.65 5.95
N SER A 43 -0.46 6.97 5.98
CA SER A 43 -0.42 7.78 7.21
C SER A 43 -1.77 8.44 7.48
N GLU A 44 -2.05 8.73 8.75
CA GLU A 44 -3.34 9.28 9.21
C GLU A 44 -4.53 8.38 8.83
N VAL A 45 -4.34 7.06 8.89
CA VAL A 45 -5.42 6.10 8.66
C VAL A 45 -6.42 6.17 9.81
N PRO A 46 -7.75 6.17 9.58
CA PRO A 46 -8.76 6.24 10.65
C PRO A 46 -8.84 4.97 11.53
N GLY A 47 -7.92 4.02 11.36
CA GLY A 47 -7.91 2.72 12.04
C GLY A 47 -8.87 1.70 11.40
N GLY A 48 -9.18 0.65 12.15
CA GLY A 48 -10.08 -0.43 11.72
C GLY A 48 -9.54 -1.22 10.52
N ASP A 49 -10.45 -1.62 9.63
CA ASP A 49 -10.15 -2.42 8.43
C ASP A 49 -9.74 -1.57 7.22
N TRP A 50 -9.51 -0.26 7.40
CA TRP A 50 -9.26 0.69 6.31
C TRP A 50 -8.07 0.26 5.43
N THR A 51 -6.92 -0.02 6.03
CA THR A 51 -5.71 -0.47 5.31
C THR A 51 -5.93 -1.82 4.63
N GLU A 52 -6.66 -2.73 5.28
CA GLU A 52 -6.97 -4.05 4.72
C GLU A 52 -7.84 -3.92 3.46
N ARG A 53 -8.85 -3.07 3.50
CA ARG A 53 -9.75 -2.81 2.35
C ARG A 53 -8.99 -2.27 1.15
N VAL A 54 -8.03 -1.36 1.34
CA VAL A 54 -7.16 -0.91 0.25
C VAL A 54 -6.32 -2.07 -0.29
N GLY A 55 -5.70 -2.85 0.61
CA GLY A 55 -4.87 -4.01 0.25
C GLY A 55 -5.62 -5.04 -0.61
N ARG A 56 -6.89 -5.33 -0.27
CA ARG A 56 -7.75 -6.25 -1.05
C ARG A 56 -7.96 -5.77 -2.49
N ILE A 57 -8.18 -4.46 -2.69
CA ILE A 57 -8.33 -3.89 -4.04
C ILE A 57 -7.00 -3.94 -4.82
N LEU A 58 -5.87 -3.74 -4.15
CA LEU A 58 -4.54 -3.83 -4.75
C LEU A 58 -4.07 -5.27 -4.98
N GLY A 59 -4.78 -6.28 -4.48
CA GLY A 59 -4.37 -7.68 -4.54
C GLY A 59 -3.15 -7.98 -3.65
N MET A 60 -2.97 -7.21 -2.57
CA MET A 60 -1.87 -7.39 -1.63
C MET A 60 -2.15 -8.55 -0.68
N GLU A 61 -1.17 -9.45 -0.52
CA GLU A 61 -1.28 -10.62 0.36
C GLU A 61 -1.09 -10.27 1.84
N TYR A 62 -0.39 -9.18 2.14
CA TYR A 62 -0.02 -8.78 3.50
C TYR A 62 -0.49 -7.35 3.78
N THR A 63 -1.09 -7.15 4.95
CA THR A 63 -1.53 -5.85 5.44
C THR A 63 -1.21 -5.74 6.93
N TYR A 64 -0.73 -4.57 7.37
CA TYR A 64 -0.41 -4.29 8.76
C TYR A 64 -0.95 -2.90 9.14
N VAL A 65 -1.52 -2.79 10.34
CA VAL A 65 -1.93 -1.53 10.95
C VAL A 65 -1.09 -1.36 12.21
N GLY A 66 -0.37 -0.24 12.31
CA GLY A 66 0.46 0.04 13.48
C GLY A 66 -0.36 0.28 14.75
N GLU A 67 0.25 -0.02 15.89
CA GLU A 67 -0.28 0.27 17.24
C GLU A 67 0.01 1.72 17.68
#